data_AF-A0A352SGB2-F1
#
_entry.id   AF-A0A352SGB2-F1
#
_cell.length_a   1.000
_cell.length_b   1.000
_cell.length_c   1.000
_cell.angle_alpha   90.00
_cell.angle_beta   90.00
_cell.angle_gamma   90.00
#
_symmetry.space_group_name_H-M   'P 1'
#
loop_
_entity.id
_entity.type
_entity.pdbx_description
1 polymer ?
#
loop_
_entity_poly.entity_id
_entity_poly.type
_entity_poly.pdbx_seq_one_letter_code
_entity_poly.pdbx_strand_id
1 'polypeptide(L)'
;MKKAGKLIIVTLLILSGLTAGAYFFLKGREGGPSNEFKNRMAKEQSDNQTDRAFQYDMPDKATVLATDGEDKNVLNFESNSVYQVSNSNEARARLDRLIKRTDADFDNPIIAKNPFGTMENSFYFYFHTSFRCMVRYTITVEDETISDHIRYVNNGQENNLAKEHEFLVEGLLPGKTNFIVM
;
A
#
# COMPACT_ATOMS: atom_id res chain seq x y z
N MET A 1 -5.99 14.12 31.08
CA MET A 1 -4.87 13.84 30.14
C MET A 1 -5.33 12.76 29.18
N LYS A 2 -5.71 13.12 27.94
CA LYS A 2 -6.14 12.13 26.94
C LYS A 2 -4.90 11.35 26.50
N LYS A 3 -4.86 10.04 26.75
CA LYS A 3 -3.83 9.16 26.19
C LYS A 3 -3.94 9.26 24.66
N ALA A 4 -2.98 9.91 24.03
CA ALA A 4 -2.80 9.82 22.59
C ALA A 4 -2.62 8.32 22.29
N GLY A 5 -3.59 7.72 21.62
CA GLY A 5 -3.49 6.33 21.18
C GLY A 5 -2.24 6.23 20.32
N LYS A 6 -1.21 5.54 20.83
CA LYS A 6 -0.01 5.27 20.04
C LYS A 6 -0.47 4.52 18.80
N LEU A 7 -0.13 5.06 17.64
CA LEU A 7 -0.33 4.43 16.34
C LEU A 7 0.59 3.20 16.34
N ILE A 8 0.04 2.01 16.63
CA ILE A 8 0.81 0.76 16.59
C ILE A 8 0.76 0.28 15.13
N ILE A 9 1.81 0.60 14.38
CA ILE A 9 1.95 0.24 12.97
C ILE A 9 2.77 -1.05 12.92
N VAL A 10 2.11 -2.18 12.70
CA VAL A 10 2.78 -3.45 12.39
C VAL A 10 2.16 -3.97 11.11
N THR A 11 2.91 -3.99 10.02
CA THR A 11 2.44 -4.44 8.71
C THR A 11 3.28 -5.63 8.26
N LEU A 12 2.69 -6.59 7.56
CA LEU A 12 3.40 -7.72 6.98
C LEU A 12 3.24 -7.68 5.47
N LEU A 13 4.35 -7.60 4.74
CA LEU A 13 4.40 -8.11 3.37
C LEU A 13 4.24 -9.63 3.43
N ILE A 14 3.02 -10.16 3.67
CA ILE A 14 2.84 -11.60 3.61
C ILE A 14 2.89 -11.99 2.15
N LEU A 15 4.03 -12.53 1.75
CA LEU A 15 4.17 -13.40 0.60
C LEU A 15 3.45 -14.76 0.80
N SER A 16 2.34 -14.81 1.56
CA SER A 16 1.53 -16.03 1.70
C SER A 16 0.55 -16.11 0.54
N GLY A 17 1.05 -16.52 -0.61
CA GLY A 17 0.44 -17.52 -1.51
C GLY A 17 -1.02 -17.42 -1.97
N LEU A 18 -1.79 -16.39 -1.63
CA LEU A 18 -3.24 -16.37 -1.94
C LEU A 18 -3.80 -15.05 -2.47
N THR A 19 -3.01 -13.99 -2.63
CA THR A 19 -3.28 -12.94 -3.62
C THR A 19 -1.97 -12.35 -4.15
N ALA A 20 -1.06 -13.18 -4.67
CA ALA A 20 -0.97 -13.22 -6.13
C ALA A 20 -2.28 -12.73 -6.76
N GLY A 21 -2.39 -11.41 -6.99
CA GLY A 21 -3.31 -10.84 -7.96
C GLY A 21 -2.90 -11.33 -9.34
N ALA A 22 -2.96 -12.65 -9.51
CA ALA A 22 -2.30 -13.46 -10.50
C ALA A 22 -0.85 -13.06 -10.81
N TYR A 23 -0.01 -14.07 -10.77
CA TYR A 23 0.99 -14.31 -11.81
C TYR A 23 0.30 -14.37 -13.19
N PHE A 24 -0.45 -13.34 -13.61
CA PHE A 24 -1.04 -13.29 -14.94
C PHE A 24 0.10 -12.85 -15.83
N PHE A 25 0.70 -13.86 -16.43
CA PHE A 25 1.33 -13.82 -17.74
C PHE A 25 0.45 -13.04 -18.72
N LEU A 26 0.45 -11.71 -18.62
CA LEU A 26 0.04 -10.81 -19.70
C LEU A 26 1.26 -10.61 -20.58
N LYS A 27 1.79 -11.72 -21.11
CA LYS A 27 2.48 -11.67 -22.40
C LYS A 27 1.43 -11.23 -23.41
N GLY A 28 1.42 -9.94 -23.75
CA GLY A 28 0.89 -9.43 -25.01
C GLY A 28 -0.53 -9.86 -25.39
N ARG A 29 -1.50 -9.85 -24.46
CA ARG A 29 -2.91 -9.87 -24.87
C ARG A 29 -3.32 -8.44 -25.24
N GLU A 30 -3.47 -8.19 -26.53
CA GLU A 30 -3.96 -6.93 -27.12
C GLU A 30 -5.36 -6.49 -26.61
N GLY A 31 -6.06 -7.32 -25.80
CA GLY A 31 -7.45 -7.09 -25.36
C GLY A 31 -7.66 -6.75 -23.88
N GLY A 32 -6.61 -6.61 -23.07
CA GLY A 32 -6.73 -6.26 -21.65
C GLY A 32 -7.32 -7.35 -20.74
N PRO A 33 -7.71 -7.01 -19.49
CA PRO A 33 -8.27 -7.97 -18.54
C PRO A 33 -9.65 -8.47 -19.00
N SER A 34 -9.92 -9.76 -18.77
CA SER A 34 -11.21 -10.37 -19.11
C SER A 34 -12.37 -9.74 -18.33
N ASN A 35 -13.59 -9.84 -18.86
CA ASN A 35 -14.78 -9.35 -18.17
C ASN A 35 -15.01 -10.06 -16.83
N GLU A 36 -14.69 -11.35 -16.76
CA GLU A 36 -14.71 -12.12 -15.51
C GLU A 36 -13.77 -11.52 -14.46
N PHE A 37 -12.54 -11.16 -14.87
CA PHE A 37 -11.58 -10.52 -13.99
C PHE A 37 -12.07 -9.15 -13.51
N LYS A 38 -12.62 -8.32 -14.41
CA LYS A 38 -13.20 -7.01 -14.05
C LYS A 38 -14.33 -7.16 -13.04
N ASN A 39 -15.22 -8.13 -13.23
CA ASN A 39 -16.31 -8.41 -12.30
C ASN A 39 -15.80 -8.88 -10.93
N ARG A 40 -14.75 -9.71 -10.92
CA ARG A 40 -14.10 -10.13 -9.66
C ARG A 40 -13.47 -8.94 -8.94
N MET A 41 -12.70 -8.10 -9.63
CA MET A 41 -12.14 -6.88 -9.06
C MET A 41 -13.22 -5.98 -8.46
N ALA A 42 -14.34 -5.80 -9.17
CA ALA A 42 -15.45 -4.98 -8.68
C ALA A 42 -16.07 -5.58 -7.41
N LYS A 43 -16.22 -6.91 -7.35
CA LYS A 43 -16.70 -7.62 -6.16
C LYS A 43 -15.72 -7.52 -4.99
N GLU A 44 -14.43 -7.67 -5.23
CA GLU A 44 -13.35 -7.52 -4.23
C GLU A 44 -13.31 -6.14 -3.60
N GLN A 45 -13.44 -5.09 -4.41
CA GLN A 45 -13.39 -3.72 -3.93
C GLN A 45 -14.74 -3.20 -3.42
N SER A 46 -15.78 -4.04 -3.38
CA SER A 46 -17.11 -3.63 -2.91
C SER A 46 -17.26 -3.59 -1.40
N ASP A 47 -16.23 -4.02 -0.65
CA ASP A 47 -16.20 -4.12 0.81
C ASP A 47 -17.30 -5.03 1.41
N ASN A 48 -18.02 -5.78 0.56
CA ASN A 48 -19.12 -6.69 0.95
C ASN A 48 -18.66 -8.16 1.09
N GLN A 49 -17.38 -8.38 1.36
CA GLN A 49 -16.79 -9.72 1.43
C GLN A 49 -16.75 -10.21 2.87
N THR A 50 -16.94 -11.52 3.05
CA THR A 50 -16.83 -12.20 4.34
C THR A 50 -15.50 -12.92 4.53
N ASP A 51 -14.78 -13.18 3.43
CA ASP A 51 -13.46 -13.81 3.49
C ASP A 51 -12.46 -12.81 4.07
N ARG A 52 -11.59 -13.30 4.96
CA ARG A 52 -10.60 -12.48 5.69
C ARG A 52 -9.19 -12.93 5.30
N ALA A 53 -8.33 -11.98 5.03
CA ALA A 53 -6.90 -12.20 4.82
C ALA A 53 -6.18 -12.47 6.15
N PHE A 54 -6.68 -11.94 7.27
CA PHE A 54 -6.04 -12.05 8.59
C PHE A 54 -5.72 -13.50 8.97
N GLN A 55 -4.51 -13.73 9.45
CA GLN A 55 -4.03 -15.01 9.98
C GLN A 55 -3.48 -14.79 11.40
N TYR A 56 -3.65 -15.76 12.28
CA TYR A 56 -3.24 -15.61 13.69
C TYR A 56 -1.72 -15.39 13.85
N ASP A 57 -0.91 -15.90 12.92
CA ASP A 57 0.55 -15.74 12.93
C ASP A 57 1.06 -14.51 12.13
N MET A 58 0.14 -13.66 11.62
CA MET A 58 0.52 -12.41 10.95
C MET A 58 1.41 -11.50 11.82
N PRO A 59 1.14 -11.28 13.12
CA PRO A 59 1.97 -10.41 13.95
C PRO A 59 3.43 -10.84 14.02
N ASP A 60 3.68 -12.15 14.05
CA ASP A 60 5.02 -12.72 14.21
C ASP A 60 5.85 -12.66 12.92
N LYS A 61 5.17 -12.67 11.77
CA LYS A 61 5.81 -12.62 10.46
C LYS A 61 6.02 -11.18 9.97
N ALA A 62 5.31 -10.22 10.54
CA ALA A 62 5.17 -8.82 10.09
C ALA A 62 6.46 -7.98 10.12
N THR A 63 6.72 -7.24 9.04
CA THR A 63 7.70 -6.14 9.02
C THR A 63 7.09 -4.84 9.53
N VAL A 64 7.32 -4.54 10.81
CA VAL A 64 6.89 -3.29 11.45
C VAL A 64 7.29 -2.06 10.61
N LEU A 65 6.33 -1.20 10.29
CA LEU A 65 6.59 0.07 9.61
C LEU A 65 6.85 1.15 10.66
N ALA A 66 8.11 1.29 11.04
CA ALA A 66 8.58 2.20 12.07
C ALA A 66 8.90 3.59 11.49
N THR A 67 8.27 4.63 12.06
CA THR A 67 8.51 6.04 11.70
C THR A 67 9.62 6.69 12.52
N ASP A 68 10.05 6.04 13.60
CA ASP A 68 11.08 6.49 14.54
C ASP A 68 11.88 5.30 15.09
N GLY A 69 12.87 5.57 15.94
CA GLY A 69 13.71 4.54 16.54
C GLY A 69 14.84 4.04 15.65
N GLU A 70 15.56 3.02 16.13
CA GLU A 70 16.70 2.39 15.43
C GLU A 70 16.26 1.60 14.21
N ASP A 71 15.07 0.99 14.26
CA ASP A 71 14.50 0.16 13.18
C ASP A 71 13.70 0.97 12.15
N LYS A 72 13.88 2.29 12.11
CA LYS A 72 13.11 3.18 11.23
C LYS A 72 13.27 2.79 9.76
N ASN A 73 12.16 2.42 9.14
CA ASN A 73 12.05 2.08 7.72
C ASN A 73 11.01 2.91 6.96
N VAL A 74 10.29 3.81 7.65
CA VAL A 74 9.35 4.76 7.03
C VAL A 74 9.92 6.17 7.04
N LEU A 75 9.82 6.84 5.89
CA LEU A 75 10.18 8.25 5.75
C LEU A 75 9.09 9.15 6.33
N ASN A 76 9.49 10.13 7.12
CA ASN A 76 8.61 11.21 7.59
C ASN A 76 8.84 12.46 6.76
N PHE A 77 7.75 13.20 6.56
CA PHE A 77 7.73 14.49 5.87
C PHE A 77 7.11 15.52 6.79
N GLU A 78 7.72 16.70 6.83
CA GLU A 78 7.15 17.85 7.51
C GLU A 78 6.11 18.48 6.58
N SER A 79 4.89 18.69 7.07
CA SER A 79 3.86 19.44 6.33
C SER A 79 3.26 20.49 7.27
N ASN A 80 3.74 21.73 7.14
CA ASN A 80 3.26 22.85 7.94
C ASN A 80 1.92 23.41 7.44
N SER A 81 1.57 23.12 6.18
CA SER A 81 0.32 23.54 5.55
C SER A 81 0.04 22.71 4.30
N VAL A 82 -1.04 21.96 4.33
CA VAL A 82 -1.42 20.96 3.31
C VAL A 82 -1.81 21.59 1.96
N TYR A 83 -2.31 22.82 1.97
CA TYR A 83 -2.78 23.52 0.77
C TYR A 83 -1.76 24.53 0.22
N GLN A 84 -0.48 24.36 0.54
CA GLN A 84 0.59 25.16 -0.05
C GLN A 84 1.35 24.37 -1.11
N VAL A 85 1.32 24.87 -2.35
CA VAL A 85 1.98 24.25 -3.51
C VAL A 85 3.48 24.07 -3.28
N SER A 86 4.15 25.01 -2.59
CA SER A 86 5.57 24.90 -2.23
C SER A 86 5.85 23.65 -1.40
N ASN A 87 5.03 23.34 -0.39
CA ASN A 87 5.21 22.19 0.47
C ASN A 87 5.05 20.88 -0.32
N SER A 88 4.03 20.81 -1.19
CA SER A 88 3.83 19.66 -2.07
C SER A 88 5.00 19.46 -3.05
N ASN A 89 5.55 20.56 -3.58
CA ASN A 89 6.71 20.52 -4.48
C ASN A 89 7.98 20.06 -3.75
N GLU A 90 8.19 20.49 -2.51
CA GLU A 90 9.33 20.05 -1.69
C GLU A 90 9.25 18.55 -1.37
N ALA A 91 8.06 18.06 -1.00
CA ALA A 91 7.80 16.64 -0.78
C ALA A 91 8.08 15.82 -2.05
N ARG A 92 7.52 16.25 -3.19
CA ARG A 92 7.76 15.62 -4.51
C ARG A 92 9.25 15.59 -4.86
N ALA A 93 9.93 16.71 -4.75
CA ALA A 93 11.35 16.80 -5.08
C ALA A 93 12.21 15.89 -4.20
N ARG A 94 11.84 15.70 -2.93
CA ARG A 94 12.51 14.75 -2.04
C ARG A 94 12.25 13.31 -2.46
N LEU A 95 11.00 12.94 -2.77
CA LEU A 95 10.65 11.62 -3.30
C LEU A 95 11.40 11.32 -4.60
N ASP A 96 11.44 12.25 -5.55
CA ASP A 96 12.17 12.08 -6.81
C ASP A 96 13.67 11.82 -6.62
N ARG A 97 14.30 12.51 -5.65
CA ARG A 97 15.71 12.26 -5.32
C ARG A 97 15.92 10.87 -4.74
N LEU A 98 14.99 10.38 -3.92
CA LEU A 98 15.03 9.03 -3.34
C LEU A 98 14.84 7.97 -4.43
N ILE A 99 13.83 8.14 -5.28
CA ILE A 99 13.55 7.26 -6.40
C ILE A 99 14.76 7.14 -7.34
N LYS A 100 15.41 8.25 -7.68
CA LYS A 100 16.56 8.24 -8.60
C LYS A 100 17.82 7.58 -8.04
N ARG A 101 17.97 7.53 -6.71
CA ARG A 101 19.19 7.04 -6.05
C ARG A 101 19.05 5.65 -5.44
N THR A 102 17.83 5.13 -5.38
CA THR A 102 17.50 3.86 -4.76
C THR A 102 16.93 2.94 -5.82
N ASP A 103 17.52 1.76 -5.96
CA ASP A 103 16.97 0.69 -6.81
C ASP A 103 15.86 -0.04 -6.03
N ALA A 104 14.76 0.67 -5.77
CA ALA A 104 13.68 0.18 -4.92
C ALA A 104 12.88 -0.91 -5.62
N ASP A 105 12.96 -2.15 -5.13
CA ASP A 105 12.17 -3.28 -5.59
C ASP A 105 11.00 -3.58 -4.63
N PHE A 106 10.22 -4.61 -4.95
CA PHE A 106 9.07 -5.00 -4.15
C PHE A 106 9.44 -5.41 -2.71
N ASP A 107 10.61 -6.01 -2.52
CA ASP A 107 11.07 -6.46 -1.20
C ASP A 107 11.64 -5.29 -0.37
N ASN A 108 12.18 -4.26 -1.03
CA ASN A 108 12.78 -3.07 -0.43
C ASN A 108 12.17 -1.77 -0.99
N PRO A 109 10.87 -1.52 -0.78
CA PRO A 109 10.20 -0.35 -1.32
C PRO A 109 10.61 0.94 -0.59
N ILE A 110 10.44 2.08 -1.27
CA ILE A 110 10.45 3.39 -0.60
C ILE A 110 9.07 3.58 0.04
N ILE A 111 9.04 3.72 1.37
CA ILE A 111 7.80 3.94 2.13
C ILE A 111 7.87 5.30 2.82
N ALA A 112 6.80 6.09 2.73
CA ALA A 112 6.67 7.36 3.43
C ALA A 112 5.30 7.52 4.09
N LYS A 113 5.26 8.04 5.31
CA LYS A 113 4.00 8.39 5.97
C LYS A 113 3.52 9.75 5.47
N ASN A 114 2.31 9.79 4.91
CA ASN A 114 1.58 11.01 4.50
C ASN A 114 2.49 12.12 3.90
N PRO A 115 3.26 11.85 2.82
CA PRO A 115 4.33 12.76 2.38
C PRO A 115 3.85 14.16 1.98
N PHE A 116 2.59 14.29 1.53
CA PHE A 116 1.99 15.55 1.11
C PHE A 116 1.11 16.20 2.20
N GLY A 117 0.94 15.55 3.35
CA GLY A 117 0.11 16.04 4.46
C GLY A 117 -1.39 15.92 4.24
N THR A 118 -1.86 15.42 3.09
CA THR A 118 -3.28 15.40 2.71
C THR A 118 -4.09 14.27 3.33
N MET A 119 -3.43 13.21 3.81
CA MET A 119 -4.10 12.02 4.32
C MET A 119 -3.31 11.37 5.46
N GLU A 120 -3.67 11.71 6.71
CA GLU A 120 -2.90 11.37 7.91
C GLU A 120 -2.66 9.87 8.13
N ASN A 121 -3.66 9.04 7.82
CA ASN A 121 -3.57 7.59 7.97
C ASN A 121 -3.31 6.93 6.61
N SER A 122 -2.26 7.36 5.93
CA SER A 122 -1.81 6.77 4.67
C SER A 122 -0.31 6.56 4.62
N PHE A 123 0.09 5.57 3.83
CA PHE A 123 1.48 5.35 3.45
C PHE A 123 1.62 5.46 1.94
N TYR A 124 2.60 6.24 1.51
CA TYR A 124 3.09 6.24 0.16
C TYR A 124 4.04 5.07 -0.04
N PHE A 125 3.90 4.39 -1.18
CA PHE A 125 4.78 3.32 -1.63
C PHE A 125 5.34 3.65 -3.01
N TYR A 126 6.62 3.37 -3.19
CA TYR A 126 7.27 3.31 -4.50
C TYR A 126 8.17 2.08 -4.61
N PHE A 127 8.03 1.33 -5.69
CA PHE A 127 8.93 0.26 -6.09
C PHE A 127 8.79 -0.07 -7.58
N HIS A 128 9.74 -0.81 -8.13
CA HIS A 128 9.63 -1.43 -9.45
C HIS A 128 9.55 -2.94 -9.41
N THR A 129 9.08 -3.52 -10.51
CA THR A 129 8.99 -4.96 -10.74
C THR A 129 9.63 -5.33 -12.08
N SER A 130 10.12 -6.56 -12.20
CA SER A 130 10.80 -7.03 -13.42
C SER A 130 9.83 -7.21 -14.61
N PHE A 131 8.53 -7.35 -14.35
CA PHE A 131 7.46 -7.56 -15.33
C PHE A 131 6.28 -6.61 -15.11
N ARG A 132 5.48 -6.34 -16.14
CA ARG A 132 4.31 -5.46 -16.01
C ARG A 132 3.21 -6.17 -15.21
N CYS A 133 2.74 -5.56 -14.12
CA CYS A 133 1.65 -6.11 -13.29
C CYS A 133 0.69 -5.03 -12.78
N MET A 134 -0.42 -5.47 -12.19
CA MET A 134 -1.30 -4.65 -11.37
C MET A 134 -0.90 -4.84 -9.90
N VAL A 135 -1.08 -3.81 -9.08
CA VAL A 135 -0.93 -3.92 -7.63
C VAL A 135 -2.30 -4.00 -6.97
N ARG A 136 -2.46 -4.97 -6.07
CA ARG A 136 -3.61 -5.12 -5.18
C ARG A 136 -3.09 -5.03 -3.76
N TYR A 137 -3.76 -4.28 -2.89
CA TYR A 137 -3.49 -4.32 -1.47
C TYR A 137 -4.76 -4.66 -0.69
N THR A 138 -4.59 -5.39 0.41
CA THR A 138 -5.60 -5.63 1.42
C THR A 138 -5.17 -4.99 2.73
N ILE A 139 -6.04 -4.22 3.37
CA ILE A 139 -5.90 -3.85 4.77
C ILE A 139 -6.80 -4.76 5.59
N THR A 140 -6.21 -5.42 6.58
CA THR A 140 -6.92 -6.30 7.50
C THR A 140 -6.49 -6.02 8.94
N VAL A 141 -7.33 -6.41 9.89
CA VAL A 141 -7.13 -6.24 11.34
C VAL A 141 -7.54 -7.51 12.06
N GLU A 142 -7.04 -7.74 13.27
CA GLU A 142 -7.41 -8.93 14.07
C GLU A 142 -8.92 -9.01 14.38
N ASP A 143 -9.60 -7.87 14.46
CA ASP A 143 -11.03 -7.79 14.77
C ASP A 143 -11.88 -8.44 13.65
N GLU A 144 -12.38 -9.65 13.91
CA GLU A 144 -13.13 -10.45 12.95
C GLU A 144 -14.43 -9.78 12.47
N THR A 145 -14.96 -8.83 13.25
CA THR A 145 -16.20 -8.10 12.92
C THR A 145 -16.01 -7.01 11.87
N ILE A 146 -14.76 -6.69 11.52
CA ILE A 146 -14.39 -5.62 10.59
C ILE A 146 -13.93 -6.25 9.28
N SER A 147 -14.69 -6.10 8.19
CA SER A 147 -14.29 -6.61 6.88
C SER A 147 -12.96 -6.04 6.37
N ASP A 148 -12.28 -6.83 5.56
CA ASP A 148 -11.06 -6.40 4.86
C ASP A 148 -11.35 -5.27 3.86
N HIS A 149 -10.42 -4.33 3.77
CA HIS A 149 -10.44 -3.28 2.75
C HIS A 149 -9.51 -3.66 1.61
N ILE A 150 -10.06 -3.96 0.44
CA ILE A 150 -9.29 -4.45 -0.72
C ILE A 150 -9.33 -3.41 -1.82
N ARG A 151 -8.17 -3.03 -2.37
CA ARG A 151 -8.08 -2.10 -3.50
C ARG A 151 -7.09 -2.59 -4.54
N TYR A 152 -7.44 -2.38 -5.80
CA TYR A 152 -6.51 -2.46 -6.92
C TYR A 152 -6.05 -1.04 -7.23
N VAL A 153 -4.74 -0.82 -7.17
CA VAL A 153 -4.13 0.49 -7.43
C VAL A 153 -4.43 0.90 -8.86
N ASN A 154 -5.09 2.04 -9.05
CA ASN A 154 -5.25 2.63 -10.37
C ASN A 154 -4.00 3.43 -10.74
N ASN A 155 -3.17 2.89 -11.63
CA ASN A 155 -1.94 3.55 -12.10
C ASN A 155 -2.15 4.41 -13.37
N GLY A 156 -3.39 4.53 -13.86
CA GLY A 156 -3.73 5.32 -15.05
C GLY A 156 -3.15 4.78 -16.37
N GLN A 157 -2.46 3.63 -16.35
CA GLN A 157 -1.90 3.01 -17.55
C GLN A 157 -2.93 2.10 -18.23
N GLU A 158 -2.67 1.79 -19.50
CA GLU A 158 -3.48 0.83 -20.23
C GLU A 158 -3.54 -0.51 -19.47
N ASN A 159 -4.76 -1.03 -19.31
CA ASN A 159 -5.04 -2.26 -18.58
C ASN A 159 -4.54 -2.26 -17.13
N ASN A 160 -4.26 -1.08 -16.56
CA ASN A 160 -3.74 -0.92 -15.22
C ASN A 160 -2.39 -1.65 -14.97
N LEU A 161 -1.60 -1.91 -16.03
CA LEU A 161 -0.33 -2.62 -15.93
C LEU A 161 0.86 -1.65 -15.96
N ALA A 162 1.78 -1.81 -15.01
CA ALA A 162 3.02 -1.03 -14.97
C ALA A 162 4.18 -1.90 -14.44
N LYS A 163 5.41 -1.44 -14.69
CA LYS A 163 6.62 -1.95 -13.99
C LYS A 163 7.03 -1.05 -12.83
N GLU A 164 6.71 0.23 -12.92
CA GLU A 164 6.93 1.22 -11.88
C GLU A 164 5.62 1.43 -11.15
N HIS A 165 5.65 1.33 -9.83
CA HIS A 165 4.47 1.41 -8.99
C HIS A 165 4.66 2.53 -7.97
N GLU A 166 3.83 3.56 -8.06
CA GLU A 166 3.80 4.69 -7.15
C GLU A 166 2.36 4.95 -6.73
N PHE A 167 2.04 4.82 -5.44
CA PHE A 167 0.67 4.94 -4.96
C PHE A 167 0.59 5.21 -3.44
N LEU A 168 -0.60 5.60 -3.00
CA LEU A 168 -0.96 5.65 -1.58
C LEU A 168 -1.72 4.38 -1.19
N VAL A 169 -1.32 3.78 -0.09
CA VAL A 169 -2.16 2.87 0.70
C VAL A 169 -3.01 3.74 1.62
N GLU A 170 -4.32 3.67 1.42
CA GLU A 170 -5.34 4.39 2.17
C GLU A 170 -6.34 3.40 2.79
N GLY A 171 -7.18 3.86 3.72
CA GLY A 171 -8.16 2.99 4.39
C GLY A 171 -7.66 2.35 5.70
N LEU A 172 -6.55 2.82 6.27
CA LEU A 172 -6.07 2.35 7.57
C LEU A 172 -7.04 2.72 8.69
N LEU A 173 -7.34 1.77 9.56
CA LEU A 173 -8.23 1.94 10.71
C LEU A 173 -7.50 2.59 11.89
N PRO A 174 -7.94 3.78 12.36
CA PRO A 174 -7.36 4.43 13.53
C PRO A 174 -7.53 3.57 14.79
N GLY A 175 -6.48 3.48 15.60
CA GLY A 175 -6.51 2.77 16.89
C GLY A 175 -6.50 1.24 16.80
N LYS A 176 -6.33 0.68 15.59
CA LYS A 176 -6.11 -0.75 15.36
C LYS A 176 -4.71 -0.99 14.81
N THR A 177 -4.18 -2.20 15.04
CA THR A 177 -3.00 -2.68 14.32
C THR A 177 -3.43 -3.09 12.92
N ASN A 178 -2.95 -2.37 11.90
CA ASN A 178 -3.33 -2.59 10.51
C ASN A 178 -2.27 -3.42 9.80
N PHE A 179 -2.70 -4.52 9.18
CA PHE A 179 -1.86 -5.35 8.32
C PHE A 179 -2.15 -5.01 6.86
N ILE A 180 -1.16 -4.47 6.15
CA ILE A 180 -1.23 -4.24 4.70
C ILE A 180 -0.61 -5.45 4.00
N VAL A 181 -1.41 -6.19 3.24
CA VAL A 181 -0.98 -7.35 2.44
C VAL A 181 -0.95 -6.93 0.98
N MET A 182 0.17 -7.17 0.28
CA MET A 182 0.38 -6.87 -1.14
C MET A 182 0.81 -8.11 -1.91
#